data_AF-A0A1D2RB22-F1
#
_entry.id   AF-A0A1D2RB22-F1
#
_cell.length_a   1.000
_cell.length_b   1.000
_cell.length_c   1.000
_cell.angle_alpha   90.00
_cell.angle_beta   90.00
_cell.angle_gamma   90.00
#
_symmetry.space_group_name_H-M   'P 1'
#
loop_
_entity.id
_entity.type
_entity.pdbx_description
1 polymer ?
#
loop_
_entity_poly.entity_id
_entity_poly.type
_entity_poly.pdbx_seq_one_letter_code
_entity_poly.pdbx_strand_id
1 'polypeptide(L)'
;MSRTKEIINKFPSFYNSWDKESTIFKVVSTFGTQLDEAEKDIDVILRSKWVDTAKRKDLEMLGAIYNINRRANEPDKDYRNRLKTAIQGFKGGGTISAIRTSLRIMLGLDPKYPLKIIENPPRRVREDIKVKSGETWEMSSKSIQDAENVSIEIDVEEGNSIKDPTIINMETDESITFNGNILAEKKLLIKDNSAVLGGKDMTDKLSRKTIPVIPRKKTEACVCGGYINGINNL
;
A
#
# COMPACT_ATOMS: atom_id res chain seq x y z
N MET A 1 -7.34 -10.06 49.54
CA MET A 1 -7.78 -10.30 50.93
C MET A 1 -9.19 -9.72 51.05
N SER A 2 -10.11 -10.33 51.81
CA SER A 2 -11.47 -9.77 51.95
C SER A 2 -11.40 -8.48 52.78
N ARG A 3 -11.95 -7.36 52.28
CA ARG A 3 -11.99 -6.07 53.00
C ARG A 3 -12.56 -6.20 54.40
N THR A 4 -13.49 -7.12 54.61
CA THR A 4 -14.01 -7.50 55.93
C THR A 4 -12.90 -7.85 56.91
N LYS A 5 -11.88 -8.63 56.50
CA LYS A 5 -10.73 -8.97 57.37
C LYS A 5 -9.87 -7.75 57.67
N GLU A 6 -9.64 -6.89 56.69
CA GLU A 6 -8.86 -5.65 56.88
C GLU A 6 -9.56 -4.69 57.85
N ILE A 7 -10.89 -4.60 57.78
CA ILE A 7 -11.69 -3.78 58.70
C ILE A 7 -11.71 -4.40 60.10
N ILE A 8 -11.93 -5.72 60.22
CA ILE A 8 -11.94 -6.45 61.50
C ILE A 8 -10.60 -6.29 62.23
N ASN A 9 -9.48 -6.37 61.50
CA ASN A 9 -8.14 -6.23 62.09
C ASN A 9 -7.86 -4.84 62.68
N LYS A 10 -8.69 -3.83 62.37
CA LYS A 10 -8.60 -2.49 62.98
C LYS A 10 -9.37 -2.38 64.30
N PHE A 11 -10.24 -3.33 64.62
CA PHE A 11 -10.97 -3.33 65.87
C PHE A 11 -10.12 -3.92 67.01
N PRO A 12 -10.21 -3.36 68.24
CA PRO A 12 -9.62 -3.96 69.42
C PRO A 12 -10.13 -5.38 69.67
N SER A 13 -9.27 -6.23 70.24
CA SER A 13 -9.57 -7.66 70.40
C SER A 13 -10.73 -7.93 71.36
N PHE A 14 -11.00 -7.08 72.34
CA PHE A 14 -12.07 -7.34 73.32
C PHE A 14 -13.50 -7.33 72.72
N TYR A 15 -13.69 -6.82 71.51
CA TYR A 15 -15.00 -6.82 70.83
C TYR A 15 -15.38 -8.16 70.21
N ASN A 16 -14.52 -9.19 70.27
CA ASN A 16 -14.73 -10.49 69.61
C ASN A 16 -15.15 -10.34 68.14
N SER A 17 -14.59 -9.34 67.45
CA SER A 17 -14.94 -9.00 66.07
C SER A 17 -14.50 -10.05 65.04
N TRP A 18 -13.69 -11.04 65.44
CA TRP A 18 -13.32 -12.20 64.64
C TRP A 18 -14.36 -13.33 64.67
N ASP A 19 -15.26 -13.33 65.65
CA ASP A 19 -16.28 -14.37 65.78
C ASP A 19 -17.39 -14.13 64.76
N LYS A 20 -17.64 -15.13 63.91
CA LYS A 20 -18.65 -15.05 62.85
C LYS A 20 -20.07 -14.92 63.38
N GLU A 21 -20.31 -15.37 64.62
CA GLU A 21 -21.63 -15.24 65.24
C GLU A 21 -21.88 -13.86 65.86
N SER A 22 -20.81 -13.09 66.10
CA SER A 22 -20.90 -11.73 66.62
C SER A 22 -21.69 -10.81 65.70
N THR A 23 -22.59 -10.01 66.27
CA THR A 23 -23.31 -8.96 65.55
C THR A 23 -22.36 -7.98 64.87
N ILE A 24 -21.21 -7.69 65.51
CA ILE A 24 -20.19 -6.79 64.96
C ILE A 24 -19.59 -7.37 63.67
N PHE A 25 -19.27 -8.67 63.67
CA PHE A 25 -18.78 -9.34 62.46
C PHE A 25 -19.82 -9.29 61.34
N LYS A 26 -21.10 -9.58 61.64
CA LYS A 26 -22.20 -9.55 60.66
C LYS A 26 -22.35 -8.15 60.04
N VAL A 27 -22.31 -7.09 60.84
CA VAL A 27 -22.34 -5.69 60.35
C VAL A 27 -21.12 -5.39 59.46
N VAL A 28 -19.91 -5.65 59.95
CA VAL A 28 -18.66 -5.38 59.20
C VAL A 28 -18.58 -6.19 57.90
N SER A 29 -19.08 -7.42 57.89
CA SER A 29 -19.12 -8.26 56.69
C SER A 29 -20.06 -7.71 55.62
N THR A 30 -21.21 -7.18 56.03
CA THR A 30 -22.18 -6.53 55.12
C THR A 30 -21.58 -5.26 54.52
N PHE A 31 -20.97 -4.41 55.35
CA PHE A 31 -20.26 -3.21 54.89
C PHE A 31 -19.08 -3.52 53.98
N GLY A 32 -18.28 -4.54 54.32
CA GLY A 32 -17.17 -5.00 53.50
C GLY A 32 -17.63 -5.45 52.11
N THR A 33 -18.74 -6.20 52.05
CA THR A 33 -19.33 -6.66 50.78
C THR A 33 -19.83 -5.48 49.94
N GLN A 34 -20.55 -4.53 50.55
CA GLN A 34 -21.01 -3.32 49.83
C GLN A 34 -19.85 -2.48 49.31
N LEU A 35 -18.75 -2.36 50.07
CA LEU A 35 -17.55 -1.66 49.62
C LEU A 35 -16.87 -2.37 48.44
N ASP A 36 -16.80 -3.69 48.47
CA ASP A 36 -16.25 -4.49 47.37
C ASP A 36 -17.12 -4.37 46.09
N GLU A 37 -18.44 -4.25 46.23
CA GLU A 37 -19.36 -3.99 45.11
C GLU A 37 -19.17 -2.57 44.55
N ALA A 38 -19.12 -1.56 45.42
CA ALA A 38 -18.89 -0.17 45.01
C ALA A 38 -17.54 0.01 44.29
N GLU A 39 -16.49 -0.68 44.73
CA GLU A 39 -15.19 -0.67 44.04
C GLU A 39 -15.27 -1.26 42.63
N LYS A 40 -16.00 -2.37 42.45
CA LYS A 40 -16.23 -2.94 41.11
C LYS A 40 -16.98 -1.98 40.20
N ASP A 41 -17.97 -1.27 40.73
CA ASP A 41 -18.72 -0.27 39.96
C ASP A 41 -17.82 0.89 39.53
N ILE A 42 -16.96 1.39 40.43
CA ILE A 42 -15.96 2.41 40.11
C ILE A 42 -15.01 1.90 39.02
N ASP A 43 -14.52 0.68 39.13
CA ASP A 43 -13.63 0.07 38.13
C ASP A 43 -14.29 -0.01 36.74
N VAL A 44 -15.57 -0.35 36.69
CA VAL A 44 -16.34 -0.37 35.44
C VAL A 44 -16.43 1.04 34.85
N ILE A 45 -16.76 2.05 35.67
CA ILE A 45 -16.83 3.46 35.24
C ILE A 45 -15.46 3.99 34.79
N LEU A 46 -14.37 3.58 35.42
CA LEU A 46 -13.03 4.00 35.02
C LEU A 46 -12.65 3.37 33.68
N ARG A 47 -13.02 2.10 33.45
CA ARG A 47 -12.78 1.41 32.17
C ARG A 47 -13.64 1.98 31.04
N SER A 48 -14.87 2.43 31.31
CA SER A 48 -15.75 2.97 30.27
C SER A 48 -15.23 4.26 29.62
N LYS A 49 -14.27 4.95 30.25
CA LYS A 49 -13.68 6.20 29.73
C LYS A 49 -12.64 6.00 28.63
N TRP A 50 -12.08 4.80 28.48
CA TRP A 50 -10.99 4.56 27.55
C TRP A 50 -11.45 3.74 26.36
N VAL A 51 -11.08 4.16 25.14
CA VAL A 51 -11.45 3.47 23.89
C VAL A 51 -11.06 1.98 23.92
N ASP A 52 -9.94 1.64 24.55
CA ASP A 52 -9.44 0.27 24.64
C ASP A 52 -10.26 -0.67 25.53
N THR A 53 -10.87 -0.14 26.60
CA THR A 53 -11.54 -0.95 27.62
C THR A 53 -13.05 -0.74 27.68
N ALA A 54 -13.56 0.38 27.16
CA ALA A 54 -14.99 0.68 27.03
C ALA A 54 -15.71 -0.36 26.19
N LYS A 55 -16.92 -0.76 26.61
CA LYS A 55 -17.72 -1.81 25.94
C LYS A 55 -19.01 -1.22 25.36
N ARG A 56 -19.44 -1.74 24.20
CA ARG A 56 -20.76 -1.46 23.60
C ARG A 56 -21.17 0.03 23.65
N LYS A 57 -22.15 0.38 24.48
CA LYS A 57 -22.78 1.70 24.59
C LYS A 57 -21.80 2.78 25.05
N ASP A 58 -20.89 2.45 25.96
CA ASP A 58 -19.87 3.41 26.43
C ASP A 58 -18.91 3.78 25.31
N LEU A 59 -18.52 2.79 24.51
CA LEU A 59 -17.67 2.99 23.35
C LEU A 59 -18.39 3.81 22.26
N GLU A 60 -19.69 3.60 22.08
CA GLU A 60 -20.53 4.42 21.18
C GLU A 60 -20.63 5.86 21.65
N MET A 61 -20.80 6.07 22.96
CA MET A 61 -20.82 7.42 23.55
C MET A 61 -19.48 8.14 23.35
N LEU A 62 -18.35 7.42 23.48
CA LEU A 62 -17.02 7.96 23.14
C LEU A 62 -16.92 8.33 21.66
N GLY A 63 -17.43 7.48 20.76
CA GLY A 63 -17.41 7.77 19.33
C GLY A 63 -18.32 8.93 18.93
N ALA A 64 -19.46 9.09 19.61
CA ALA A 64 -20.39 10.19 19.38
C ALA A 64 -19.77 11.58 19.65
N ILE A 65 -18.85 11.69 20.61
CA ILE A 65 -18.06 12.92 20.87
C ILE A 65 -17.30 13.37 19.62
N TYR A 66 -16.84 12.41 18.81
CA TYR A 66 -16.11 12.65 17.56
C TYR A 66 -16.99 12.58 16.31
N ASN A 67 -18.33 12.54 16.48
CA ASN A 67 -19.30 12.35 15.40
C ASN A 67 -19.08 11.05 14.59
N ILE A 68 -18.63 9.99 15.26
CA ILE A 68 -18.35 8.68 14.66
C ILE A 68 -19.31 7.65 15.24
N ASN A 69 -20.41 7.42 14.53
CA ASN A 69 -21.40 6.42 14.92
C ASN A 69 -20.98 5.01 14.48
N ARG A 70 -21.33 4.01 15.28
CA ARG A 70 -21.12 2.58 14.97
C ARG A 70 -21.97 2.17 13.75
N ARG A 71 -21.41 1.36 12.87
CA ARG A 71 -22.15 0.78 11.73
C ARG A 71 -23.01 -0.40 12.18
N ALA A 72 -24.05 -0.72 11.43
CA ALA A 72 -24.86 -1.91 11.68
C ALA A 72 -23.97 -3.17 11.70
N ASN A 73 -24.10 -3.99 12.75
CA ASN A 73 -23.33 -5.22 12.98
C ASN A 73 -21.79 -5.06 13.07
N GLU A 74 -21.29 -3.86 13.37
CA GLU A 74 -19.84 -3.65 13.58
C GLU A 74 -19.41 -4.16 14.97
N PRO A 75 -18.45 -5.10 15.05
CA PRO A 75 -17.95 -5.60 16.33
C PRO A 75 -17.12 -4.52 17.04
N ASP A 76 -17.06 -4.58 18.37
CA ASP A 76 -16.34 -3.59 19.21
C ASP A 76 -14.89 -3.40 18.76
N LYS A 77 -14.20 -4.48 18.33
CA LYS A 77 -12.81 -4.42 17.87
C LYS A 77 -12.65 -3.52 16.64
N ASP A 78 -13.49 -3.71 15.63
CA ASP A 78 -13.41 -2.95 14.39
C ASP A 78 -13.82 -1.50 14.61
N TYR A 79 -14.85 -1.29 15.43
CA TYR A 79 -15.29 0.05 15.82
C TYR A 79 -14.18 0.82 16.57
N ARG A 80 -13.46 0.18 17.50
CA ARG A 80 -12.29 0.76 18.19
C ARG A 80 -11.20 1.15 17.19
N ASN A 81 -10.86 0.26 16.26
CA ASN A 81 -9.82 0.53 15.26
C ASN A 81 -10.20 1.72 14.39
N ARG A 82 -11.46 1.80 13.95
CA ARG A 82 -11.97 2.92 13.17
C ARG A 82 -11.94 4.23 13.96
N LEU A 83 -12.39 4.22 15.21
CA LEU A 83 -12.36 5.39 16.09
C LEU A 83 -10.93 5.90 16.30
N LYS A 84 -9.99 5.01 16.62
CA LYS A 84 -8.57 5.35 16.78
C LYS A 84 -7.95 5.92 15.50
N THR A 85 -8.28 5.34 14.35
CA THR A 85 -7.78 5.80 13.05
C THR A 85 -8.31 7.21 12.73
N ALA A 86 -9.60 7.46 12.98
CA ALA A 86 -10.19 8.78 12.77
C ALA A 86 -9.59 9.84 13.71
N ILE A 87 -9.36 9.51 14.99
CA ILE A 87 -8.70 10.40 15.95
C ILE A 87 -7.27 10.76 15.51
N GLN A 88 -6.52 9.79 14.97
CA GLN A 88 -5.21 10.06 14.38
C GLN A 88 -5.31 10.99 13.17
N GLY A 89 -6.35 10.84 12.33
CA GLY A 89 -6.62 11.74 11.22
C GLY A 89 -6.78 13.22 11.64
N PHE A 90 -7.44 13.48 12.78
CA PHE A 90 -7.60 14.84 13.31
C PHE A 90 -6.28 15.49 13.79
N LYS A 91 -5.26 14.69 14.17
CA LYS A 91 -3.96 15.21 14.63
C LYS A 91 -3.03 15.63 13.47
N GLY A 92 -3.38 15.29 12.22
CA GLY A 92 -2.57 15.57 11.04
C GLY A 92 -2.36 14.31 10.20
N GLY A 93 -3.18 14.14 9.16
CA GLY A 93 -3.19 12.94 8.31
C GLY A 93 -2.33 13.00 7.04
N GLY A 94 -1.64 14.12 6.79
CA GLY A 94 -0.93 14.34 5.53
C GLY A 94 0.47 13.73 5.42
N THR A 95 1.06 13.24 6.52
CA THR A 95 2.42 12.69 6.50
C THR A 95 2.41 11.19 6.22
N ILE A 96 3.46 10.69 5.55
CA ILE A 96 3.66 9.25 5.32
C ILE A 96 3.64 8.46 6.64
N SER A 97 4.14 9.04 7.73
CA SER A 97 4.12 8.45 9.07
C SER A 97 2.69 8.30 9.63
N ALA A 98 1.85 9.32 9.46
CA ALA A 98 0.45 9.27 9.87
C ALA A 98 -0.33 8.23 9.05
N ILE A 99 -0.14 8.21 7.73
CA ILE A 99 -0.75 7.21 6.84
C ILE A 99 -0.32 5.79 7.25
N ARG A 100 0.97 5.57 7.50
CA ARG A 100 1.49 4.26 7.95
C ARG A 100 0.88 3.84 9.28
N THR A 101 0.73 4.77 10.22
CA THR A 101 0.12 4.50 11.54
C THR A 101 -1.34 4.12 11.40
N SER A 102 -2.11 4.88 10.63
CA SER A 102 -3.51 4.60 10.32
C SER A 102 -3.70 3.22 9.67
N LEU A 103 -2.85 2.88 8.69
CA LEU A 103 -2.88 1.56 8.04
C LEU A 103 -2.59 0.42 9.03
N ARG A 104 -1.62 0.59 9.94
CA ARG A 104 -1.34 -0.42 10.97
C ARG A 104 -2.52 -0.64 11.91
N ILE A 105 -3.15 0.44 12.38
CA ILE A 105 -4.33 0.36 13.25
C ILE A 105 -5.48 -0.33 12.51
N MET A 106 -5.76 0.08 11.28
CA MET A 106 -6.84 -0.47 10.46
C MET A 106 -6.65 -1.97 10.20
N LEU A 107 -5.44 -2.39 9.85
CA LEU A 107 -5.10 -3.78 9.55
C LEU A 107 -4.84 -4.62 10.82
N GLY A 108 -4.86 -4.02 12.01
CA GLY A 108 -4.54 -4.71 13.27
C GLY A 108 -3.11 -5.22 13.34
N LEU A 109 -2.16 -4.54 12.69
CA LEU A 109 -0.75 -4.92 12.63
C LEU A 109 0.03 -4.40 13.84
N ASP A 110 1.12 -5.09 14.17
CA ASP A 110 2.07 -4.65 15.20
C ASP A 110 2.65 -3.26 14.87
N PRO A 111 2.91 -2.37 15.85
CA PRO A 111 3.53 -1.06 15.62
C PRO A 111 4.87 -1.12 14.89
N LYS A 112 5.62 -2.22 15.02
CA LYS A 112 6.91 -2.47 14.36
C LYS A 112 6.78 -3.23 13.06
N TYR A 113 5.57 -3.63 12.64
CA TYR A 113 5.38 -4.34 11.38
C TYR A 113 5.94 -3.51 10.21
N PRO A 114 6.81 -4.08 9.36
CA PRO A 114 7.42 -3.38 8.25
C PRO A 114 6.36 -3.12 7.16
N LEU A 115 5.89 -1.88 7.08
CA LEU A 115 4.92 -1.44 6.07
C LEU A 115 5.60 -0.44 5.13
N LYS A 116 5.77 -0.84 3.86
CA LYS A 116 6.32 0.00 2.79
C LYS A 116 5.17 0.56 1.95
N ILE A 117 5.07 1.88 1.88
CA ILE A 117 4.17 2.58 0.97
C ILE A 117 5.02 2.90 -0.27
N ILE A 118 4.60 2.40 -1.44
CA ILE A 118 5.26 2.67 -2.71
C ILE A 118 4.35 3.64 -3.47
N GLU A 119 4.83 4.86 -3.64
CA GLU A 119 4.17 5.86 -4.47
C GLU A 119 4.53 5.60 -5.93
N ASN A 120 3.53 5.57 -6.81
CA ASN A 120 3.66 5.26 -8.23
C ASN A 120 4.45 3.95 -8.51
N PRO A 121 3.86 2.76 -8.23
CA PRO A 121 4.54 1.49 -8.47
C PRO A 121 4.93 1.36 -9.95
N PRO A 122 6.11 0.78 -10.27
CA PRO A 122 6.54 0.62 -11.65
C PRO A 122 5.54 -0.24 -12.41
N ARG A 123 5.05 0.28 -13.53
CA ARG A 123 4.15 -0.42 -14.45
C ARG A 123 4.82 -0.49 -15.82
N ARG A 124 4.84 -1.68 -16.40
CA ARG A 124 5.24 -1.85 -17.79
C ARG A 124 4.14 -1.30 -18.68
N VAL A 125 4.51 -0.50 -19.68
CA VAL A 125 3.56 0.14 -20.59
C VAL A 125 3.90 -0.25 -22.01
N ARG A 126 2.96 -0.95 -22.67
CA ARG A 126 3.07 -1.30 -24.08
C ARG A 126 2.33 -0.28 -24.93
N GLU A 127 2.94 0.13 -26.04
CA GLU A 127 2.32 1.01 -27.02
C GLU A 127 2.52 0.44 -28.42
N ASP A 128 1.42 0.06 -29.06
CA ASP A 128 1.45 -0.48 -30.41
C ASP A 128 1.21 0.67 -31.40
N ILE A 129 2.23 1.00 -32.19
CA ILE A 129 2.20 2.08 -33.17
C ILE A 129 2.37 1.45 -34.55
N LYS A 130 1.44 1.76 -35.47
CA LYS A 130 1.52 1.39 -36.87
C LYS A 130 2.13 2.55 -37.65
N VAL A 131 3.27 2.34 -38.29
CA VAL A 131 3.93 3.37 -39.11
C VAL A 131 4.36 2.80 -40.45
N LYS A 132 4.36 3.63 -41.50
CA LYS A 132 4.95 3.30 -42.79
C LYS A 132 6.42 3.75 -42.84
N SER A 133 7.18 3.19 -43.79
CA SER A 133 8.54 3.68 -44.03
C SER A 133 8.55 5.17 -44.36
N GLY A 134 9.41 5.92 -43.67
CA GLY A 134 9.57 7.36 -43.87
C GLY A 134 8.49 8.21 -43.20
N GLU A 135 7.52 7.61 -42.50
CA GLU A 135 6.61 8.35 -41.65
C GLU A 135 7.27 8.65 -40.30
N THR A 136 6.95 9.84 -39.77
CA THR A 136 7.27 10.23 -38.41
C THR A 136 6.08 9.94 -37.50
N TRP A 137 6.35 9.60 -36.24
CA TRP A 137 5.34 9.47 -35.20
C TRP A 137 5.82 10.09 -33.89
N GLU A 138 4.88 10.40 -33.00
CA GLU A 138 5.19 10.89 -31.66
C GLU A 138 5.41 9.74 -30.69
N MET A 139 6.52 9.79 -29.93
CA MET A 139 6.75 8.93 -28.77
C MET A 139 7.08 9.76 -27.53
N SER A 140 6.68 9.26 -26.36
CA SER A 140 7.07 9.82 -25.07
C SER A 140 7.01 8.76 -23.99
N SER A 141 7.85 8.90 -22.97
CA SER A 141 7.75 8.11 -21.75
C SER A 141 6.50 8.53 -20.97
N LYS A 142 5.65 7.55 -20.61
CA LYS A 142 4.48 7.76 -19.73
C LYS A 142 4.86 7.75 -18.24
N SER A 143 6.17 7.72 -17.93
CA SER A 143 6.71 7.80 -16.57
C SER A 143 6.97 9.25 -16.14
N ILE A 144 7.31 9.44 -14.86
CA ILE A 144 7.82 10.70 -14.33
C ILE A 144 9.31 10.93 -14.68
N GLN A 145 9.97 9.92 -15.24
CA GLN A 145 11.36 9.91 -15.68
C GLN A 145 11.46 9.47 -17.15
N ASP A 146 12.61 9.71 -17.76
CA ASP A 146 12.94 9.19 -19.10
C ASP A 146 13.07 7.65 -19.04
N ALA A 147 12.74 6.97 -20.14
CA ALA A 147 12.75 5.51 -20.17
C ALA A 147 14.10 5.01 -20.70
N GLU A 148 14.89 4.38 -19.83
CA GLU A 148 16.27 3.96 -20.09
C GLU A 148 16.46 2.45 -20.35
N ASN A 149 15.39 1.64 -20.39
CA ASN A 149 15.46 0.19 -20.61
C ASN A 149 14.41 -0.33 -21.61
N VAL A 150 14.17 0.42 -22.67
CA VAL A 150 13.10 0.17 -23.65
C VAL A 150 13.28 -1.18 -24.36
N SER A 151 12.18 -1.85 -24.71
CA SER A 151 12.19 -3.02 -25.59
C SER A 151 11.48 -2.71 -26.90
N ILE A 152 12.12 -2.89 -28.04
CA ILE A 152 11.49 -2.59 -29.32
C ILE A 152 11.09 -3.92 -29.95
N GLU A 153 9.80 -4.09 -30.25
CA GLU A 153 9.28 -5.24 -30.99
C GLU A 153 8.81 -4.76 -32.35
N ILE A 154 9.52 -5.13 -33.41
CA ILE A 154 9.18 -4.79 -34.78
C ILE A 154 8.48 -5.99 -35.41
N ASP A 155 7.25 -5.76 -35.87
CA ASP A 155 6.45 -6.70 -36.64
C ASP A 155 6.11 -6.12 -38.02
N VAL A 156 6.15 -6.96 -39.06
CA VAL A 156 5.99 -6.57 -40.46
C VAL A 156 4.71 -7.21 -41.01
N GLU A 157 3.86 -6.43 -41.69
CA GLU A 157 2.58 -6.95 -42.23
C GLU A 157 2.80 -8.01 -43.33
N GLU A 158 1.87 -8.98 -43.44
CA GLU A 158 1.91 -10.07 -44.42
C GLU A 158 2.20 -9.58 -45.85
N GLY A 159 3.10 -10.30 -46.54
CA GLY A 159 3.54 -9.96 -47.90
C GLY A 159 4.61 -8.88 -48.00
N ASN A 160 4.99 -8.24 -46.88
CA ASN A 160 6.05 -7.23 -46.86
C ASN A 160 7.36 -7.75 -46.26
N SER A 161 8.44 -7.03 -46.56
CA SER A 161 9.74 -7.22 -45.92
C SER A 161 10.42 -5.87 -45.71
N ILE A 162 11.16 -5.74 -44.62
CA ILE A 162 11.90 -4.52 -44.26
C ILE A 162 13.40 -4.81 -44.29
N LYS A 163 14.14 -4.00 -45.03
CA LYS A 163 15.60 -4.14 -45.13
C LYS A 163 16.27 -3.02 -44.34
N ASP A 164 17.22 -3.42 -43.50
CA ASP A 164 18.05 -2.55 -42.69
C ASP A 164 17.25 -1.50 -41.88
N PRO A 165 16.19 -1.90 -41.14
CA PRO A 165 15.33 -0.95 -40.44
C PRO A 165 16.12 -0.13 -39.44
N THR A 166 15.91 1.18 -39.50
CA THR A 166 16.52 2.15 -38.61
C THR A 166 15.45 2.96 -37.90
N ILE A 167 15.52 3.01 -36.56
CA ILE A 167 14.71 3.88 -35.72
C ILE A 167 15.58 5.05 -35.30
N ILE A 168 15.11 6.27 -35.53
CA ILE A 168 15.82 7.51 -35.21
C ILE A 168 14.93 8.34 -34.28
N ASN A 169 15.48 8.79 -33.16
CA ASN A 169 14.89 9.87 -32.37
C ASN A 169 15.35 11.20 -32.98
N MET A 170 14.40 11.97 -33.50
CA MET A 170 14.67 13.21 -34.23
C MET A 170 15.06 14.38 -33.30
N GLU A 171 14.78 14.28 -31.99
CA GLU A 171 15.17 15.31 -31.02
C GLU A 171 16.57 15.07 -30.44
N THR A 172 16.99 13.81 -30.27
CA THR A 172 18.29 13.45 -29.67
C THR A 172 19.35 13.01 -30.68
N ASP A 173 18.98 12.86 -31.96
CA ASP A 173 19.78 12.26 -33.04
C ASP A 173 20.25 10.83 -32.75
N GLU A 174 19.71 10.18 -31.72
CA GLU A 174 20.04 8.81 -31.38
C GLU A 174 19.32 7.84 -32.32
N SER A 175 20.07 6.95 -32.99
CA SER A 175 19.51 5.97 -33.92
C SER A 175 19.99 4.54 -33.69
N ILE A 176 19.09 3.56 -33.85
CA ILE A 176 19.41 2.14 -33.81
C ILE A 176 19.00 1.48 -35.12
N THR A 177 19.93 0.75 -35.73
CA THR A 177 19.74 0.06 -37.01
C THR A 177 19.94 -1.44 -36.80
N PHE A 178 19.05 -2.24 -37.36
CA PHE A 178 19.25 -3.67 -37.50
C PHE A 178 19.69 -3.99 -38.92
N ASN A 179 20.94 -4.43 -39.11
CA ASN A 179 21.51 -4.75 -40.42
C ASN A 179 21.03 -6.14 -40.88
N GLY A 180 19.95 -6.18 -41.65
CA GLY A 180 19.33 -7.43 -42.10
C GLY A 180 17.95 -7.24 -42.67
N ASN A 181 17.34 -8.35 -43.08
CA ASN A 181 15.98 -8.38 -43.62
C ASN A 181 15.02 -8.98 -42.59
N ILE A 182 13.92 -8.31 -42.28
CA ILE A 182 12.81 -8.84 -41.47
C ILE A 182 11.66 -9.17 -42.43
N LEU A 183 11.18 -10.41 -42.35
CA LEU A 183 10.06 -10.92 -43.15
C LEU A 183 8.78 -10.89 -42.32
N ALA A 184 7.61 -10.79 -42.95
CA ALA A 184 6.30 -10.67 -42.30
C ALA A 184 5.95 -11.73 -41.23
N GLU A 185 6.62 -12.88 -41.22
CA GLU A 185 6.38 -13.95 -40.24
C GLU A 185 7.37 -13.94 -39.06
N LYS A 186 8.34 -13.02 -39.07
CA LYS A 186 9.43 -12.98 -38.09
C LYS A 186 9.40 -11.65 -37.34
N LYS A 187 9.14 -11.73 -36.04
CA LYS A 187 9.28 -10.60 -35.12
C LYS A 187 10.75 -10.36 -34.81
N LEU A 188 11.18 -9.10 -34.87
CA LEU A 188 12.45 -8.64 -34.32
C LEU A 188 12.21 -8.05 -32.94
N LEU A 189 12.84 -8.64 -31.92
CA LEU A 189 12.84 -8.10 -30.56
C LEU A 189 14.23 -7.54 -30.24
N ILE A 190 14.31 -6.26 -29.91
CA ILE A 190 15.51 -5.59 -29.42
C ILE A 190 15.29 -5.28 -27.94
N LYS A 191 16.09 -5.90 -27.07
CA LYS A 191 15.97 -5.77 -25.60
C LYS A 191 17.31 -6.04 -24.93
N ASP A 192 17.61 -5.33 -23.84
CA ASP A 192 18.79 -5.56 -23.00
C ASP A 192 20.10 -5.69 -23.80
N ASN A 193 20.29 -4.80 -24.79
CA ASN A 193 21.44 -4.80 -25.69
C ASN A 193 21.58 -6.02 -26.62
N SER A 194 20.51 -6.77 -26.81
CA SER A 194 20.45 -7.95 -27.68
C SER A 194 19.35 -7.81 -28.73
N ALA A 195 19.50 -8.52 -29.86
CA ALA A 195 18.49 -8.61 -30.90
C ALA A 195 18.15 -10.07 -31.20
N VAL A 196 16.86 -10.41 -31.21
CA VAL A 196 16.35 -11.73 -31.54
C VAL A 196 15.37 -11.63 -32.71
N LEU A 197 15.64 -12.34 -33.80
CA LEU A 197 14.76 -12.41 -34.97
C LEU A 197 14.19 -13.81 -35.11
N GLY A 198 12.87 -13.96 -34.92
CA GLY A 198 12.20 -15.26 -35.04
C GLY A 198 12.82 -16.35 -34.15
N GLY A 199 13.28 -15.98 -32.95
CA GLY A 199 13.91 -16.89 -31.98
C GLY A 199 15.41 -17.15 -32.17
N LYS A 200 16.06 -16.54 -33.18
CA LYS A 200 17.52 -16.63 -33.36
C LYS A 200 18.19 -15.34 -32.89
N ASP A 201 19.27 -15.48 -32.14
CA ASP A 201 20.13 -14.35 -31.76
C ASP A 201 20.80 -13.75 -33.00
N MET A 202 20.66 -12.44 -33.14
CA MET A 202 21.17 -11.61 -34.21
C MET A 202 21.81 -10.34 -33.65
N THR A 203 22.29 -10.37 -32.40
CA THR A 203 22.85 -9.20 -31.70
C THR A 203 23.98 -8.54 -32.47
N ASP A 204 24.81 -9.32 -33.18
CA ASP A 204 25.92 -8.80 -34.00
C ASP A 204 25.45 -7.95 -35.20
N LYS A 205 24.16 -7.97 -35.53
CA LYS A 205 23.58 -7.19 -36.62
C LYS A 205 23.11 -5.80 -36.18
N LEU A 206 23.13 -5.46 -34.89
CA LEU A 206 22.78 -4.12 -34.44
C LEU A 206 23.92 -3.13 -34.68
N SER A 207 23.60 -1.92 -35.16
CA SER A 207 24.58 -0.83 -35.33
C SER A 207 25.16 -0.35 -34.00
N ARG A 208 24.36 -0.44 -32.93
CA ARG A 208 24.78 -0.17 -31.56
C ARG A 208 24.05 -1.10 -30.60
N LYS A 209 24.70 -1.40 -29.49
CA LYS A 209 24.13 -2.25 -28.44
C LYS A 209 23.11 -1.49 -27.58
N THR A 210 23.38 -0.22 -27.29
CA THR A 210 22.52 0.60 -26.44
C THR A 210 21.28 1.08 -27.19
N ILE A 211 20.11 0.87 -26.60
CA ILE A 211 18.80 1.32 -27.13
C ILE A 211 18.66 2.83 -26.82
N PRO A 212 18.15 3.65 -27.78
CA PRO A 212 17.91 5.06 -27.52
C PRO A 212 16.98 5.29 -26.34
N VAL A 213 17.26 6.35 -25.58
CA VAL A 213 16.40 6.77 -24.48
C VAL A 213 15.11 7.36 -25.05
N ILE A 214 13.97 7.06 -24.43
CA ILE A 214 12.69 7.70 -24.77
C ILE A 214 12.42 8.81 -23.75
N PRO A 215 12.52 10.09 -24.16
CA PRO A 215 12.32 11.20 -23.24
C PRO A 215 10.87 11.27 -22.74
N ARG A 216 10.68 11.87 -21.57
CA ARG A 216 9.35 12.22 -21.04
C ARG A 216 8.64 13.25 -21.92
N LYS A 217 9.38 14.20 -22.49
CA LYS A 217 8.83 15.17 -23.43
C LYS A 217 8.40 14.43 -24.71
N LYS A 218 7.33 14.91 -25.34
CA LYS A 218 6.95 14.45 -26.68
C LYS A 218 8.11 14.64 -27.65
N THR A 219 8.50 13.56 -28.30
CA THR A 219 9.58 13.53 -29.29
C THR A 219 9.08 12.89 -30.57
N GLU A 220 9.59 13.38 -31.69
CA GLU A 220 9.34 12.77 -32.99
C GLU A 220 10.36 11.66 -33.23
N ALA A 221 9.87 10.52 -33.72
CA ALA A 221 10.71 9.44 -34.17
C ALA A 221 10.36 9.06 -35.61
N CYS A 222 11.34 8.56 -36.33
CA CYS A 222 11.21 8.15 -37.72
C CYS A 222 11.73 6.74 -37.91
N VAL A 223 11.09 6.00 -38.82
CA VAL A 223 11.53 4.69 -39.28
C VAL A 223 11.91 4.82 -40.72
N CYS A 224 13.20 4.65 -40.96
CA CYS A 224 13.74 4.54 -42.30
C CYS A 224 13.91 3.04 -42.60
N GLY A 225 13.11 2.52 -43.54
CA GLY A 225 13.33 1.17 -44.10
C GLY A 225 12.09 0.33 -44.44
N GLY A 226 10.90 0.60 -43.89
CA GLY A 226 9.66 -0.20 -44.10
C GLY A 226 8.66 -0.01 -42.95
N TYR A 227 7.52 -0.69 -43.02
CA TYR A 227 6.42 -0.60 -42.04
C TYR A 227 6.79 -1.22 -40.68
N ILE A 228 6.44 -0.59 -39.56
CA ILE A 228 6.63 -1.12 -38.20
C ILE A 228 5.30 -1.11 -37.44
N ASN A 229 4.98 -2.24 -36.82
CA ASN A 229 3.99 -2.36 -35.75
C ASN A 229 4.71 -2.60 -34.41
N GLY A 230 4.67 -1.63 -33.49
CA GLY A 230 4.97 -1.81 -32.06
C GLY A 230 6.26 -1.20 -31.51
N ILE A 231 6.19 -0.51 -30.36
CA ILE A 231 7.34 -0.11 -29.54
C ILE A 231 6.99 -0.34 -28.06
N ASN A 232 7.72 -1.21 -27.36
CA ASN A 232 7.45 -1.49 -25.94
C ASN A 232 8.34 -0.64 -25.01
N ASN A 233 7.77 0.27 -24.24
CA ASN A 233 8.51 0.99 -23.21
C ASN A 233 8.44 0.19 -21.89
N LEU A 234 9.57 -0.40 -21.46
CA LEU A 234 9.67 -1.03 -20.14
C LEU A 234 9.75 0.01 -19.03
#